data_AF-A0A954L115-F1
#
_entry.id   AF-A0A954L115-F1
#
_cell.length_a   1.000
_cell.length_b   1.000
_cell.length_c   1.000
_cell.angle_alpha   90.00
_cell.angle_beta   90.00
_cell.angle_gamma   90.00
#
_symmetry.space_group_name_H-M   'P 1'
#
loop_
_entity.id
_entity.type
_entity.pdbx_description
1 polymer ?
#
loop_
_entity_poly.entity_id
_entity_poly.type
_entity_poly.pdbx_seq_one_letter_code
_entity_poly.pdbx_strand_id
1 'polypeptide(L)'
;MRMGDWKLVNVALQRGSMLLNLREDIGEQTDLAASRPEKLKELQTAFAEWETGTIEAKWIRQDQRNAEPGGRLKADATPRRRRPAACRIDEAFKAADRNGDGKLSRDEYPQTGIINAVDANEDGFATLDEVRAYFRNRQRN
;
A
#
# COMPACT_ATOMS: atom_id res chain seq x y z
N MET A 1 -21.44 8.60 -21.86
CA MET A 1 -21.95 9.95 -22.19
C MET A 1 -23.41 9.85 -22.59
N ARG A 2 -24.28 10.78 -22.18
CA ARG A 2 -25.69 10.82 -22.62
C ARG A 2 -25.99 12.16 -23.27
N MET A 3 -26.56 12.14 -24.47
CA MET A 3 -26.99 13.34 -25.20
C MET A 3 -28.39 13.11 -25.76
N GLY A 4 -29.38 13.74 -25.12
CA GLY A 4 -30.80 13.49 -25.41
C GLY A 4 -31.18 12.02 -25.21
N ASP A 5 -31.68 11.42 -26.28
CA ASP A 5 -32.12 10.01 -26.32
C ASP A 5 -30.95 9.03 -26.49
N TRP A 6 -29.74 9.51 -26.84
CA TRP A 6 -28.59 8.67 -27.14
C TRP A 6 -27.66 8.50 -25.94
N LYS A 7 -27.22 7.26 -25.70
CA LYS A 7 -26.27 6.90 -24.64
C LYS A 7 -25.08 6.16 -25.22
N LEU A 8 -23.88 6.69 -24.95
CA LEU A 8 -22.59 6.04 -25.18
C LEU A 8 -22.14 5.35 -23.89
N VAL A 9 -21.85 4.06 -23.99
CA VAL A 9 -21.33 3.24 -22.89
C VAL A 9 -19.98 2.65 -23.31
N ASN A 10 -18.94 2.93 -22.52
CA ASN A 10 -17.62 2.32 -22.68
C ASN A 10 -17.52 1.12 -21.73
N VAL A 11 -17.61 -0.09 -22.27
CA VAL A 11 -17.54 -1.32 -21.47
C VAL A 11 -16.09 -1.78 -21.40
N ALA A 12 -15.41 -1.48 -20.29
CA ALA A 12 -13.99 -1.79 -20.10
C ALA A 12 -13.64 -3.28 -20.33
N LEU A 13 -14.56 -4.20 -20.02
CA LEU A 13 -14.39 -5.64 -20.18
C LEU A 13 -14.63 -6.14 -21.61
N GLN A 14 -15.39 -5.41 -22.43
CA GLN A 14 -15.81 -5.85 -23.77
C GLN A 14 -15.09 -5.13 -24.92
N ARG A 15 -14.06 -4.32 -24.62
CA ARG A 15 -13.22 -3.58 -25.59
C ARG A 15 -14.03 -2.87 -26.71
N GLY A 16 -15.23 -2.40 -26.39
CA GLY A 16 -16.14 -1.78 -27.34
C GLY A 16 -16.92 -0.63 -26.71
N SER A 17 -17.14 0.41 -27.52
CA SER A 17 -18.10 1.47 -27.21
C SER A 17 -19.45 1.06 -27.78
N MET A 18 -20.47 0.99 -26.94
CA MET A 18 -21.84 0.68 -27.35
C MET A 18 -22.64 1.97 -27.51
N LEU A 19 -23.53 2.00 -28.50
CA LEU A 19 -24.46 3.10 -28.72
C LEU A 19 -25.89 2.62 -28.51
N LEU A 20 -26.59 3.24 -27.57
CA LEU A 20 -27.94 2.85 -27.16
C LEU A 20 -28.90 4.01 -27.39
N ASN A 21 -30.13 3.70 -27.80
CA ASN A 21 -31.23 4.66 -27.91
C ASN A 21 -32.24 4.41 -26.79
N LEU A 22 -32.24 5.27 -25.77
CA LEU A 22 -33.09 5.12 -24.58
C LEU A 22 -34.57 5.43 -24.85
N ARG A 23 -34.90 6.08 -25.97
CA ARG A 23 -36.30 6.33 -26.35
C ARG A 23 -36.99 5.08 -26.86
N GLU A 24 -36.26 4.27 -27.62
CA GLU A 24 -36.76 3.05 -28.25
C GLU A 24 -36.45 1.80 -27.40
N ASP A 25 -35.34 1.83 -26.66
CA ASP A 25 -34.85 0.71 -25.87
C ASP A 25 -34.33 1.18 -24.50
N ILE A 26 -35.27 1.39 -23.57
CA ILE A 26 -34.98 1.71 -22.16
C ILE A 26 -34.21 0.57 -21.48
N GLY A 27 -34.35 -0.67 -21.97
CA GLY A 27 -33.69 -1.85 -21.43
C GLY A 27 -32.22 -1.98 -21.82
N GLU A 28 -31.70 -1.11 -22.69
CA GLU A 28 -30.30 -1.11 -23.15
C GLU A 28 -29.88 -2.46 -23.76
N GLN A 29 -30.77 -3.13 -24.48
CA GLN A 29 -30.53 -4.47 -25.04
C GLN A 29 -29.91 -4.44 -26.44
N THR A 30 -30.15 -3.37 -27.20
CA THR A 30 -29.82 -3.28 -28.63
C THR A 30 -28.65 -2.34 -28.86
N ASP A 31 -27.51 -2.89 -29.27
CA ASP A 31 -26.37 -2.07 -29.69
C ASP A 31 -26.55 -1.55 -31.13
N LEU A 32 -26.60 -0.23 -31.26
CA LEU A 32 -26.72 0.49 -32.53
C LEU A 32 -25.38 1.07 -33.01
N ALA A 33 -24.26 0.75 -32.36
CA ALA A 33 -22.94 1.27 -32.71
C ALA A 33 -22.55 0.96 -34.17
N ALA A 34 -22.80 -0.28 -34.62
CA ALA A 34 -22.54 -0.69 -36.00
C ALA A 34 -23.49 -0.04 -37.01
N SER A 35 -24.74 0.20 -36.61
CA SER A 35 -25.77 0.79 -37.48
C SER A 35 -25.65 2.30 -37.62
N ARG A 36 -25.06 3.00 -36.62
CA ARG A 36 -24.93 4.47 -36.60
C ARG A 36 -23.53 4.94 -36.21
N PRO A 37 -22.52 4.71 -37.06
CA PRO A 37 -21.13 5.08 -36.76
C PRO A 37 -20.92 6.59 -36.67
N GLU A 38 -21.71 7.40 -37.39
CA GLU A 38 -21.62 8.87 -37.32
C GLU A 38 -22.02 9.40 -35.95
N LYS A 39 -23.15 8.92 -35.41
CA LYS A 39 -23.62 9.30 -34.07
C LYS A 39 -22.68 8.78 -32.99
N LEU A 40 -22.13 7.58 -33.16
CA LEU A 40 -21.11 7.04 -32.27
C LEU A 40 -19.90 7.97 -32.18
N LYS A 41 -19.37 8.42 -33.33
CA LYS A 41 -18.23 9.35 -33.38
C LYS A 41 -18.55 10.69 -32.70
N GLU A 42 -19.74 11.24 -32.94
CA GLU A 42 -20.18 12.48 -32.29
C GLU A 42 -20.13 12.37 -30.76
N LEU A 43 -20.69 11.28 -30.19
CA LEU A 43 -20.67 11.06 -28.75
C LEU A 43 -19.26 10.78 -28.21
N GLN A 44 -18.41 10.11 -28.99
CA GLN A 44 -17.00 9.88 -28.64
C GLN A 44 -16.22 11.20 -28.60
N THR A 45 -16.41 12.07 -29.58
CA THR A 45 -15.80 13.41 -29.61
C THR A 45 -16.26 14.24 -28.41
N ALA A 46 -17.55 14.29 -28.14
CA ALA A 46 -18.09 15.01 -26.98
C ALA A 46 -17.54 14.46 -25.64
N PHE A 47 -17.35 13.15 -25.55
CA PHE A 47 -16.74 12.53 -24.37
C PHE A 47 -15.26 12.89 -24.25
N ALA A 48 -14.50 12.83 -25.33
CA ALA A 48 -13.07 13.19 -25.35
C ALA A 48 -12.85 14.67 -24.99
N GLU A 49 -13.69 15.57 -25.51
CA GLU A 49 -13.68 16.99 -25.13
C GLU A 49 -13.92 17.17 -23.63
N TRP A 50 -14.89 16.46 -23.06
CA TRP A 50 -15.14 16.49 -21.62
C TRP A 50 -13.96 15.94 -20.80
N GLU A 51 -13.32 14.86 -21.25
CA GLU A 51 -12.16 14.26 -20.56
C GLU A 51 -10.98 15.24 -20.42
N THR A 52 -10.78 16.17 -21.38
CA THR A 52 -9.69 17.17 -21.29
C THR A 52 -9.83 18.11 -20.10
N GLY A 53 -11.04 18.34 -19.61
CA GLY A 53 -11.31 19.17 -18.44
C GLY A 53 -11.16 18.42 -17.11
N THR A 54 -10.91 17.11 -17.13
CA THR A 54 -10.82 16.31 -15.91
C THR A 54 -9.42 16.35 -15.33
N ILE A 55 -9.37 16.30 -14.00
CA ILE A 55 -8.11 16.14 -13.26
C ILE A 55 -7.86 14.66 -13.02
N GLU A 56 -6.58 14.27 -13.01
CA GLU A 56 -6.20 12.92 -12.63
C GLU A 56 -6.72 12.57 -11.22
N ALA A 57 -7.06 11.30 -11.03
CA ALA A 57 -7.57 10.80 -9.77
C ALA A 57 -6.54 11.01 -8.65
N LYS A 58 -6.82 11.98 -7.76
CA LYS A 58 -5.96 12.26 -6.59
C LYS A 58 -5.94 11.13 -5.56
N TRP A 59 -6.95 10.26 -5.59
CA TRP A 59 -7.11 9.13 -4.68
C TRP A 59 -7.06 7.85 -5.48
N ILE A 60 -6.03 7.06 -5.24
CA ILE A 60 -5.85 5.72 -5.83
C ILE A 60 -6.33 4.72 -4.78
N ARG A 61 -7.17 3.75 -5.16
CA ARG A 61 -7.62 2.72 -4.23
C ARG A 61 -6.40 1.94 -3.69
N GLN A 62 -6.43 1.59 -2.40
CA GLN A 62 -5.29 0.96 -1.72
C GLN A 62 -4.91 -0.40 -2.32
N ASP A 63 -5.90 -1.14 -2.81
CA ASP A 63 -5.71 -2.37 -3.58
C ASP A 63 -4.87 -2.11 -4.84
N GLN A 64 -5.09 -1.05 -5.61
CA GLN A 64 -4.33 -0.80 -6.84
C GLN A 64 -2.81 -0.59 -6.62
N ARG A 65 -2.41 -0.16 -5.41
CA ARG A 65 -0.99 -0.09 -5.03
C ARG A 65 -0.40 -1.46 -4.73
N ASN A 66 -1.17 -2.34 -4.10
CA ASN A 66 -0.69 -3.61 -3.54
C ASN A 66 -1.19 -4.85 -4.28
N ALA A 67 -2.10 -4.69 -5.23
CA ALA A 67 -2.86 -5.73 -5.90
C ALA A 67 -3.18 -5.33 -7.35
N GLU A 68 -3.27 -6.35 -8.19
CA GLU A 68 -3.72 -6.30 -9.57
C GLU A 68 -5.26 -6.20 -9.62
N PRO A 69 -5.83 -5.72 -10.75
CA PRO A 69 -7.26 -5.83 -11.01
C PRO A 69 -7.74 -7.27 -10.79
N GLY A 70 -8.74 -7.46 -9.92
CA GLY A 70 -9.19 -8.80 -9.48
C GLY A 70 -8.70 -9.23 -8.09
N GLY A 71 -7.98 -8.37 -7.37
CA GLY A 71 -7.66 -8.56 -5.94
C GLY A 71 -6.43 -9.44 -5.67
N ARG A 72 -5.70 -9.85 -6.71
CA ARG A 72 -4.45 -10.60 -6.58
C ARG A 72 -3.34 -9.65 -6.10
N LEU A 73 -2.69 -9.93 -4.97
CA LEU A 73 -1.57 -9.10 -4.51
C LEU A 73 -0.41 -9.10 -5.53
N LYS A 74 0.18 -7.93 -5.76
CA LYS A 74 1.40 -7.78 -6.57
C LYS A 74 2.57 -8.47 -5.86
N ALA A 75 3.43 -9.17 -6.60
CA ALA A 75 4.54 -9.95 -6.04
C ALA A 75 5.56 -9.08 -5.27
N ASP A 76 5.61 -7.81 -5.63
CA ASP A 76 6.45 -6.73 -5.15
C ASP A 76 5.74 -5.81 -4.16
N ALA A 77 4.50 -6.14 -3.75
CA ALA A 77 3.84 -5.53 -2.60
C ALA A 77 4.68 -5.85 -1.37
N THR A 78 5.69 -5.00 -1.13
CA THR A 78 6.76 -5.28 -0.20
C THR A 78 6.06 -5.53 1.12
N PRO A 79 6.10 -6.76 1.69
CA PRO A 79 5.65 -6.89 3.06
C PRO A 79 6.51 -5.89 3.80
N ARG A 80 5.90 -4.97 4.56
CA ARG A 80 6.66 -4.14 5.50
C ARG A 80 7.43 -5.14 6.33
N ARG A 81 8.68 -5.43 5.95
CA ARG A 81 9.56 -6.36 6.62
C ARG A 81 9.67 -5.73 7.98
N ARG A 82 8.94 -6.29 8.96
CA ARG A 82 9.20 -5.99 10.36
C ARG A 82 10.68 -6.35 10.51
N ARG A 83 11.56 -5.33 10.58
CA ARG A 83 13.00 -5.55 10.73
C ARG A 83 13.16 -6.55 11.88
N PRO A 84 13.94 -7.62 11.70
CA PRO A 84 14.10 -8.65 12.73
C PRO A 84 14.52 -7.97 14.03
N ALA A 85 13.97 -8.40 15.15
CA ALA A 85 14.21 -7.78 16.46
C ALA A 85 15.72 -7.63 16.77
N ALA A 86 16.53 -8.56 16.28
CA ALA A 86 17.99 -8.52 16.37
C ALA A 86 18.61 -7.20 15.83
N CYS A 87 18.18 -6.72 14.64
CA CYS A 87 18.71 -5.45 14.11
C CYS A 87 18.35 -4.24 14.97
N ARG A 88 17.25 -4.28 15.73
CA ARG A 88 16.87 -3.18 16.62
C ARG A 88 17.67 -3.19 17.92
N ILE A 89 18.01 -4.37 18.43
CA ILE A 89 18.81 -4.51 19.66
C ILE A 89 20.23 -4.02 19.41
N ASP A 90 20.86 -4.47 18.31
CA ASP A 90 22.21 -4.04 17.93
C ASP A 90 22.33 -2.53 17.70
N GLU A 91 21.33 -1.92 17.06
CA GLU A 91 21.30 -0.48 16.78
C GLU A 91 21.06 0.34 18.07
N ALA A 92 20.14 -0.11 18.93
CA ALA A 92 19.90 0.51 20.23
C ALA A 92 21.09 0.38 21.18
N PHE A 93 21.80 -0.75 21.16
CA PHE A 93 23.02 -0.98 21.93
C PHE A 93 24.12 -0.01 21.50
N LYS A 94 24.38 0.10 20.20
CA LYS A 94 25.37 1.04 19.64
C LYS A 94 25.02 2.51 19.89
N ALA A 95 23.72 2.85 19.94
CA ALA A 95 23.29 4.20 20.24
C ALA A 95 23.44 4.58 21.73
N ALA A 96 23.43 3.57 22.60
CA ALA A 96 23.60 3.74 24.05
C ALA A 96 25.08 3.70 24.46
N ASP A 97 25.92 2.94 23.75
CA ASP A 97 27.37 2.81 23.99
C ASP A 97 28.09 4.12 23.61
N ARG A 98 28.28 4.98 24.61
CA ARG A 98 28.79 6.34 24.42
C ARG A 98 30.31 6.40 24.51
N ASN A 99 30.90 5.52 25.32
CA ASN A 99 32.34 5.39 25.51
C ASN A 99 32.99 4.43 24.48
N GLY A 100 32.21 3.62 23.75
CA GLY A 100 32.67 2.73 22.69
C GLY A 100 33.38 1.47 23.19
N ASP A 101 33.14 1.07 24.44
CA ASP A 101 33.81 -0.08 25.06
C ASP A 101 33.14 -1.43 24.74
N GLY A 102 31.99 -1.40 24.05
CA GLY A 102 31.24 -2.60 23.68
C GLY A 102 30.40 -3.18 24.83
N LYS A 103 30.18 -2.41 25.89
CA LYS A 103 29.30 -2.68 27.03
C LYS A 103 28.43 -1.43 27.30
N LEU A 104 27.39 -1.59 28.11
CA LEU A 104 26.59 -0.46 28.58
C LEU A 104 26.68 -0.38 30.09
N SER A 105 27.25 0.72 30.59
CA SER A 105 27.20 1.04 32.01
C SER A 105 25.80 1.52 32.43
N ARG A 106 25.54 1.58 33.75
CA ARG A 106 24.28 2.09 34.32
C ARG A 106 23.93 3.51 33.88
N ASP A 107 24.94 4.35 33.62
CA ASP A 107 24.77 5.73 33.17
C ASP A 107 24.51 5.84 31.66
N GLU A 108 24.92 4.83 30.88
CA GLU A 108 24.76 4.78 29.43
C GLU A 108 23.48 4.04 29.00
N TYR A 109 22.88 3.28 29.90
CA TYR A 109 21.71 2.48 29.60
C TYR A 109 20.42 3.33 29.62
N PRO A 110 19.63 3.37 28.53
CA PRO A 110 18.48 4.27 28.39
C PRO A 110 17.31 3.94 29.33
N GLN A 111 17.27 2.74 29.90
CA GLN A 111 16.28 2.32 30.91
C GLN A 111 16.97 1.72 32.14
N THR A 112 17.27 2.57 33.11
CA THR A 112 17.92 2.21 34.39
C THR A 112 17.20 1.09 35.16
N GLY A 113 15.88 0.95 35.00
CA GLY A 113 15.09 -0.08 35.69
C GLY A 113 15.25 -1.51 35.16
N ILE A 114 15.80 -1.71 33.95
CA ILE A 114 15.96 -3.05 33.35
C ILE A 114 17.41 -3.52 33.29
N ILE A 115 18.39 -2.66 33.58
CA ILE A 115 19.80 -3.05 33.51
C ILE A 115 20.12 -4.21 34.46
N ASN A 116 19.58 -4.19 35.69
CA ASN A 116 19.75 -5.29 36.65
C ASN A 116 19.08 -6.60 36.20
N ALA A 117 18.09 -6.54 35.31
CA ALA A 117 17.43 -7.73 34.77
C ALA A 117 18.17 -8.29 33.54
N VAL A 118 19.04 -7.48 32.95
CA VAL A 118 19.86 -7.83 31.78
C VAL A 118 21.24 -8.30 32.22
N ASP A 119 21.84 -7.62 33.19
CA ASP A 119 23.10 -7.94 33.85
C ASP A 119 22.96 -9.25 34.66
N ALA A 120 23.30 -10.37 34.02
CA ALA A 120 23.12 -11.71 34.61
C ALA A 120 24.33 -12.13 35.44
N ASN A 121 25.49 -11.51 35.21
CA ASN A 121 26.74 -11.77 35.93
C ASN A 121 26.97 -10.79 37.11
N GLU A 122 26.08 -9.81 37.28
CA GLU A 122 26.12 -8.77 38.32
C GLU A 122 27.42 -7.97 38.32
N ASP A 123 28.05 -7.81 37.14
CA ASP A 123 29.30 -7.06 37.00
C ASP A 123 29.08 -5.53 36.90
N GLY A 124 27.83 -5.10 36.82
CA GLY A 124 27.42 -3.70 36.74
C GLY A 124 27.34 -3.15 35.31
N PHE A 125 27.59 -3.98 34.29
CA PHE A 125 27.57 -3.63 32.88
C PHE A 125 26.72 -4.62 32.08
N ALA A 126 25.95 -4.12 31.10
CA ALA A 126 25.21 -4.97 30.18
C ALA A 126 26.01 -5.21 28.89
N THR A 127 26.38 -6.46 28.61
CA THR A 127 27.01 -6.83 27.34
C THR A 127 25.98 -7.09 26.24
N LEU A 128 26.39 -7.02 24.97
CA LEU A 128 25.51 -7.28 23.83
C LEU A 128 24.89 -8.70 23.88
N ASP A 129 25.62 -9.69 24.39
CA ASP A 129 25.14 -11.06 24.48
C ASP A 129 24.04 -11.22 25.54
N GLU A 130 24.22 -10.59 26.70
CA GLU A 130 23.24 -10.55 27.79
C GLU A 130 21.95 -9.83 27.38
N VAL A 131 22.10 -8.68 26.72
CA VAL A 131 20.95 -7.93 26.16
C VAL A 131 20.19 -8.82 25.17
N ARG A 132 20.89 -9.51 24.26
CA ARG A 132 20.27 -10.43 23.30
C ARG A 132 19.60 -11.63 23.98
N ALA A 133 20.23 -12.20 25.01
CA ALA A 133 19.68 -13.32 25.77
C ALA A 133 18.40 -12.92 26.52
N TYR A 134 18.40 -11.75 27.17
CA TYR A 134 17.24 -11.20 27.85
C TYR A 134 16.06 -10.98 26.90
N PHE A 135 16.28 -10.32 25.75
CA PHE A 135 15.22 -10.11 24.76
C PHE A 135 14.75 -11.41 24.10
N ARG A 136 15.63 -12.39 23.91
CA ARG A 136 15.25 -13.72 23.42
C ARG A 136 14.35 -14.45 24.42
N ASN A 137 14.65 -14.38 25.71
CA ASN A 137 13.87 -15.03 26.75
C ASN A 137 12.49 -14.38 26.93
N ARG A 138 12.42 -13.05 26.83
CA ARG A 138 11.17 -12.27 26.92
C ARG A 138 10.18 -12.54 25.78
N GLN A 139 10.63 -12.98 24.61
CA GLN A 139 9.73 -13.32 23.49
C GLN A 139 9.14 -14.73 23.58
N ARG A 140 9.59 -15.57 24.52
CA ARG A 140 9.11 -16.95 24.71
C ARG A 140 8.07 -17.11 25.82
N ASN A 141 7.65 -16.02 26.45
CA ASN A 141 6.63 -15.98 27.50
C ASN A 141 5.44 -15.13 27.04
#